data_AF-A0A923HHM4-F1
#
_entry.id   AF-A0A923HHM4-F1
#
_cell.length_a   1.000
_cell.length_b   1.000
_cell.length_c   1.000
_cell.angle_alpha   90.00
_cell.angle_beta   90.00
_cell.angle_gamma   90.00
#
_symmetry.space_group_name_H-M   'P 1'
#
loop_
_entity.id
_entity.type
_entity.pdbx_description
1 polymer ?
#
loop_
_entity_poly.entity_id
_entity_poly.type
_entity_poly.pdbx_seq_one_letter_code
_entity_poly.pdbx_strand_id
1 'polypeptide(L)'
;MKPYPKVNWWPGNLIPYESCLSFAVRFCALNNLGLKQFEQYFEIKIDGLASVSSSQIRRIADLLNEDLDAVKTIFSPTSILGKLSDDRFFLRSKTLAQVRVCDECVANGYHNFLHQVSWLAKCPFHNTSLRVIYVFSGGQSKTSQRFLELKHAMETCCKSWPYLQDIDKSFLENENFNRVLMWAKCALDSEDQLLKGLMVRFGSDSEYEEQTLKQTIGQLRSLEVIPQKIEHLFATLGETWQIELRRFPLDVKNNLKQATKLHDLRYIFSFFKSVGKYANRTGSYLDKLKSAQAKITQNYSSSRCSWGLRKDGFYSHWEKVDPDNWPHWCCQRPYEVAIEDLELGWGRAENILSSRKLEQERLSFVRESKTFYDEGFIGYTPEAQVSEDGRLYLYPQNWPCCEWVDKFMLGDLLNTIAEFEIEIAFECISIWLHDIELGKNPNERQDPRSCIYLCESEDGITVFKWFRRNEAIDIL
;
A
#
# COMPACT_ATOMS: atom_id res chain seq x y z
N MET A 1 -34.36 15.97 -25.14
CA MET A 1 -33.00 16.56 -25.14
C MET A 1 -32.85 17.36 -26.42
N LYS A 2 -32.36 18.61 -26.38
CA LYS A 2 -32.02 19.35 -27.61
C LYS A 2 -30.86 18.58 -28.29
N PRO A 3 -30.89 18.35 -29.62
CA PRO A 3 -29.77 17.73 -30.31
C PRO A 3 -28.52 18.59 -30.07
N TYR A 4 -27.46 17.95 -29.57
CA TYR A 4 -26.16 18.62 -29.41
C TYR A 4 -25.71 19.16 -30.77
N PRO A 5 -25.08 20.35 -30.83
CA PRO A 5 -24.59 20.91 -32.08
C PRO A 5 -23.61 19.94 -32.75
N LYS A 6 -23.48 20.04 -34.08
CA LYS A 6 -22.44 19.33 -34.84
C LYS A 6 -21.10 19.53 -34.14
N VAL A 7 -20.49 18.43 -33.71
CA VAL A 7 -19.21 18.45 -33.03
C VAL A 7 -18.11 18.72 -34.05
N ASN A 8 -17.23 19.66 -33.73
CA ASN A 8 -15.99 19.93 -34.46
C ASN A 8 -14.94 18.89 -34.08
N TRP A 9 -15.11 17.69 -34.63
CA TRP A 9 -14.20 16.55 -34.51
C TRP A 9 -14.17 15.80 -35.84
N TRP A 10 -13.00 15.29 -36.24
CA TRP A 10 -12.85 14.50 -37.45
C TRP A 10 -12.08 13.20 -37.14
N PRO A 11 -12.33 12.11 -37.88
CA PRO A 11 -11.62 10.84 -37.70
C PRO A 11 -10.10 11.01 -37.80
N GLY A 12 -9.36 10.31 -36.93
CA GLY A 12 -7.90 10.34 -36.87
C GLY A 12 -7.32 11.55 -36.12
N ASN A 13 -8.18 12.40 -35.54
CA ASN A 13 -7.76 13.54 -34.71
C ASN A 13 -7.36 13.11 -33.29
N LEU A 14 -7.80 11.94 -32.85
CA LEU A 14 -7.44 11.37 -31.56
C LEU A 14 -5.93 11.05 -31.50
N ILE A 15 -5.27 11.42 -30.40
CA ILE A 15 -3.86 11.10 -30.17
C ILE A 15 -3.79 9.88 -29.25
N PRO A 16 -3.29 8.73 -29.70
CA PRO A 16 -3.12 7.58 -28.81
C PRO A 16 -2.24 7.96 -27.60
N TYR A 17 -2.62 7.47 -26.42
CA TYR A 17 -1.95 7.73 -25.15
C TYR A 17 -1.96 9.21 -24.69
N GLU A 18 -2.78 10.08 -25.28
CA GLU A 18 -3.06 11.34 -24.59
C GLU A 18 -3.86 11.07 -23.31
N SER A 19 -3.68 11.92 -22.31
CA SER A 19 -4.47 11.82 -21.10
C SER A 19 -5.92 12.24 -21.37
N CYS A 20 -6.89 11.65 -20.66
CA CYS A 20 -8.29 12.08 -20.72
C CYS A 20 -8.46 13.60 -20.48
N LEU A 21 -7.63 14.18 -19.61
CA LEU A 21 -7.61 15.64 -19.37
C LEU A 21 -7.16 16.43 -20.61
N SER A 22 -6.12 15.98 -21.32
CA SER A 22 -5.66 16.55 -22.61
C SER A 22 -6.77 16.51 -23.65
N PHE A 23 -7.37 15.33 -23.83
CA PHE A 23 -8.47 15.13 -24.75
C PHE A 23 -9.62 16.08 -24.46
N ALA A 24 -10.02 16.19 -23.19
CA ALA A 24 -11.12 17.06 -22.78
C ALA A 24 -10.83 18.54 -23.02
N VAL A 25 -9.64 19.01 -22.69
CA VAL A 25 -9.20 20.38 -22.94
C VAL A 25 -9.30 20.71 -24.43
N ARG A 26 -8.80 19.82 -25.29
CA ARG A 26 -8.80 19.98 -26.75
C ARG A 26 -10.21 19.92 -27.34
N PHE A 27 -11.00 18.92 -26.95
CA PHE A 27 -12.39 18.78 -27.37
C PHE A 27 -13.23 20.01 -26.99
N CYS A 28 -13.07 20.50 -25.76
CA CYS A 28 -13.74 21.71 -25.29
C CYS A 28 -13.35 22.94 -26.10
N ALA A 29 -12.06 23.11 -26.41
CA ALA A 29 -11.57 24.23 -27.21
C ALA A 29 -12.12 24.22 -28.64
N LEU A 30 -12.14 23.05 -29.31
CA LEU A 30 -12.67 22.90 -30.67
C LEU A 30 -14.17 23.16 -30.78
N ASN A 31 -14.92 22.89 -29.71
CA ASN A 31 -16.38 22.94 -29.68
C ASN A 31 -16.96 24.12 -28.88
N ASN A 32 -16.11 24.99 -28.34
CA ASN A 32 -16.49 26.08 -27.44
C ASN A 32 -17.38 25.60 -26.27
N LEU A 33 -16.95 24.53 -25.60
CA LEU A 33 -17.64 23.92 -24.46
C LEU A 33 -16.87 24.14 -23.16
N GLY A 34 -17.59 24.17 -22.04
CA GLY A 34 -16.99 24.01 -20.71
C GLY A 34 -16.88 22.55 -20.29
N LEU A 35 -16.05 22.27 -19.28
CA LEU A 35 -15.82 20.93 -18.74
C LEU A 35 -17.12 20.19 -18.36
N LYS A 36 -18.07 20.87 -17.70
CA LYS A 36 -19.35 20.23 -17.34
C LYS A 36 -20.18 19.80 -18.56
N GLN A 37 -20.11 20.56 -19.65
CA GLN A 37 -20.81 20.23 -20.89
C GLN A 37 -20.14 19.05 -21.61
N PHE A 38 -18.82 18.96 -21.52
CA PHE A 38 -18.06 17.79 -21.97
C PHE A 38 -18.44 16.53 -21.18
N GLU A 39 -18.47 16.62 -19.85
CA GLU A 39 -18.83 15.49 -18.99
C GLU A 39 -20.26 15.00 -19.27
N GLN A 40 -21.19 15.93 -19.51
CA GLN A 40 -22.55 15.61 -19.92
C GLN A 40 -22.62 14.96 -21.31
N TYR A 41 -21.80 15.42 -22.26
CA TYR A 41 -21.78 14.90 -23.62
C TYR A 41 -21.27 13.46 -23.67
N PHE A 42 -20.16 13.17 -22.97
CA PHE A 42 -19.55 11.85 -22.95
C PHE A 42 -20.07 10.93 -21.83
N GLU A 43 -20.88 11.47 -20.91
CA GLU A 43 -21.39 10.81 -19.71
C GLU A 43 -20.27 10.26 -18.82
N ILE A 44 -19.11 10.93 -18.81
CA ILE A 44 -17.94 10.59 -17.99
C ILE A 44 -17.62 11.75 -17.06
N LYS A 45 -17.02 11.46 -15.90
CA LYS A 45 -16.38 12.47 -15.04
C LYS A 45 -14.88 12.44 -15.25
N ILE A 46 -14.25 13.61 -15.26
CA ILE A 46 -12.78 13.69 -15.38
C ILE A 46 -12.14 13.68 -13.99
N ASP A 47 -12.34 12.62 -13.23
CA ASP A 47 -11.73 12.49 -11.91
C ASP A 47 -10.53 11.53 -11.99
N GLY A 48 -9.33 12.08 -12.19
CA GLY A 48 -8.09 11.29 -12.17
C GLY A 48 -7.90 10.37 -13.39
N LEU A 49 -7.32 9.18 -13.16
CA LEU A 49 -7.16 8.11 -14.15
C LEU A 49 -8.30 7.07 -14.10
N ALA A 50 -9.49 7.45 -13.60
CA ALA A 50 -10.62 6.54 -13.51
C ALA A 50 -10.96 5.91 -14.87
N SER A 51 -11.17 4.59 -14.87
CA SER A 51 -11.42 3.84 -16.10
C SER A 51 -12.87 3.91 -16.52
N VAL A 52 -13.10 4.27 -17.78
CA VAL A 52 -14.41 4.21 -18.40
C VAL A 52 -14.75 2.75 -18.74
N SER A 53 -16.03 2.35 -18.60
CA SER A 53 -16.45 0.98 -18.92
C SER A 53 -16.23 0.64 -20.40
N SER A 54 -15.99 -0.63 -20.73
CA SER A 54 -15.77 -1.05 -22.13
C SER A 54 -16.97 -0.77 -23.05
N SER A 55 -18.18 -0.71 -22.50
CA SER A 55 -19.38 -0.33 -23.26
C SER A 55 -19.35 1.15 -23.65
N GLN A 56 -18.92 2.00 -22.72
CA GLN A 56 -18.85 3.44 -22.91
C GLN A 56 -17.65 3.84 -23.77
N ILE A 57 -16.53 3.12 -23.68
CA ILE A 57 -15.40 3.26 -24.62
C ILE A 57 -15.85 3.01 -26.06
N ARG A 58 -16.59 1.93 -26.31
CA ARG A 58 -17.16 1.64 -27.64
C ARG A 58 -18.09 2.76 -28.11
N ARG A 59 -18.98 3.23 -27.23
CA ARG A 59 -19.85 4.37 -27.52
C ARG A 59 -19.06 5.62 -27.91
N ILE A 60 -17.97 5.93 -27.20
CA ILE A 60 -17.11 7.08 -27.49
C ILE A 60 -16.43 6.92 -28.85
N ALA A 61 -15.92 5.72 -29.16
CA ALA A 61 -15.31 5.42 -30.45
C ALA A 61 -16.30 5.62 -31.61
N ASP A 62 -17.51 5.10 -31.48
CA ASP A 62 -18.58 5.27 -32.47
C ASP A 62 -18.99 6.74 -32.62
N LEU A 63 -19.09 7.47 -31.49
CA LEU A 63 -19.49 8.87 -31.45
C LEU A 63 -18.47 9.81 -32.13
N LEU A 64 -17.17 9.49 -32.00
CA LEU A 64 -16.08 10.27 -32.59
C LEU A 64 -15.67 9.75 -33.98
N ASN A 65 -16.16 8.57 -34.37
CA ASN A 65 -15.70 7.80 -35.53
C ASN A 65 -14.16 7.61 -35.50
N GLU A 66 -13.67 7.15 -34.35
CA GLU A 66 -12.25 6.90 -34.08
C GLU A 66 -11.98 5.41 -33.87
N ASP A 67 -10.73 5.01 -34.05
CA ASP A 67 -10.30 3.63 -33.78
C ASP A 67 -10.50 3.26 -32.30
N LEU A 68 -11.06 2.08 -32.06
CA LEU A 68 -11.42 1.62 -30.72
C LEU A 68 -10.18 1.47 -29.82
N ASP A 69 -9.06 1.01 -30.36
CA ASP A 69 -7.84 0.82 -29.57
C ASP A 69 -7.20 2.17 -29.23
N ALA A 70 -7.22 3.14 -30.15
CA ALA A 70 -6.83 4.52 -29.85
C ALA A 70 -7.67 5.12 -28.70
N VAL A 71 -8.99 4.94 -28.72
CA VAL A 71 -9.88 5.42 -27.64
C VAL A 71 -9.59 4.71 -26.30
N LYS A 72 -9.32 3.41 -26.31
CA LYS A 72 -8.95 2.67 -25.09
C LYS A 72 -7.72 3.26 -24.40
N THR A 73 -6.71 3.69 -25.16
CA THR A 73 -5.47 4.24 -24.58
C THR A 73 -5.68 5.53 -23.76
N ILE A 74 -6.79 6.23 -23.97
CA ILE A 74 -7.11 7.52 -23.33
C ILE A 74 -8.06 7.33 -22.15
N PHE A 75 -9.09 6.50 -22.33
CA PHE A 75 -10.19 6.33 -21.38
C PHE A 75 -10.07 5.06 -20.52
N SER A 76 -9.10 4.21 -20.81
CA SER A 76 -8.75 3.05 -19.98
C SER A 76 -7.24 2.95 -19.76
N PRO A 77 -6.56 4.02 -19.30
CA PRO A 77 -5.13 3.94 -18.98
C PRO A 77 -4.85 2.90 -17.89
N THR A 78 -5.86 2.55 -17.08
CA THR A 78 -5.76 1.48 -16.09
C THR A 78 -5.75 0.08 -16.65
N SER A 79 -6.26 -0.13 -17.87
CA SER A 79 -6.04 -1.40 -18.55
C SER A 79 -4.58 -1.60 -18.97
N ILE A 80 -3.81 -0.51 -19.04
CA ILE A 80 -2.39 -0.50 -19.43
C ILE A 80 -1.49 -0.51 -18.18
N LEU A 81 -1.87 0.25 -17.15
CA LEU A 81 -1.10 0.43 -15.93
C LEU A 81 -1.68 -0.27 -14.70
N GLY A 82 -2.78 -1.01 -14.79
CA GLY A 82 -3.34 -1.81 -13.70
C GLY A 82 -3.39 -1.08 -12.35
N LYS A 83 -2.89 -1.72 -11.28
CA LYS A 83 -2.82 -1.10 -9.95
C LYS A 83 -1.86 0.09 -9.87
N LEU A 84 -0.88 0.22 -10.79
CA LEU A 84 -0.04 1.43 -10.92
C LEU A 84 -0.80 2.65 -11.43
N SER A 85 -2.07 2.49 -11.80
CA SER A 85 -3.04 3.55 -12.12
C SER A 85 -4.20 3.69 -11.11
N ASP A 86 -4.29 2.77 -10.14
CA ASP A 86 -5.37 2.73 -9.15
C ASP A 86 -5.28 3.94 -8.22
N ASP A 87 -6.44 4.50 -7.89
CA ASP A 87 -6.64 5.75 -7.17
C ASP A 87 -5.80 5.86 -5.88
N ARG A 88 -5.45 4.74 -5.24
CA ARG A 88 -4.54 4.68 -4.07
C ARG A 88 -3.11 5.20 -4.34
N PHE A 89 -2.67 5.20 -5.60
CA PHE A 89 -1.39 5.76 -6.03
C PHE A 89 -1.50 7.16 -6.66
N PHE A 90 -2.72 7.58 -7.05
CA PHE A 90 -3.02 8.86 -7.71
C PHE A 90 -3.68 9.88 -6.78
N LEU A 91 -4.34 9.44 -5.72
CA LEU A 91 -5.19 10.25 -4.85
C LEU A 91 -4.58 10.46 -3.47
N ARG A 92 -3.29 10.77 -3.40
CA ARG A 92 -2.93 11.79 -2.42
C ARG A 92 -3.65 13.08 -2.83
N SER A 93 -4.27 13.74 -1.87
CA SER A 93 -4.80 15.10 -2.02
C SER A 93 -3.80 16.08 -2.65
N LYS A 94 -2.49 15.76 -2.58
CA LYS A 94 -1.36 16.47 -3.20
C LYS A 94 -1.24 16.28 -4.72
N THR A 95 -1.49 15.10 -5.29
CA THR A 95 -1.40 14.87 -6.75
C THR A 95 -2.61 15.44 -7.48
N LEU A 96 -3.79 15.43 -6.85
CA LEU A 96 -4.94 16.22 -7.35
C LEU A 96 -4.69 17.73 -7.29
N ALA A 97 -3.71 18.19 -6.50
CA ALA A 97 -3.34 19.59 -6.38
C ALA A 97 -2.28 20.03 -7.41
N GLN A 98 -2.00 19.23 -8.44
CA GLN A 98 -1.03 19.59 -9.47
C GLN A 98 -1.34 19.00 -10.85
N VAL A 99 -0.79 19.64 -11.88
CA VAL A 99 -0.65 19.13 -13.26
C VAL A 99 0.85 19.04 -13.55
N ARG A 100 1.31 17.95 -14.15
CA ARG A 100 2.72 17.78 -14.49
C ARG A 100 2.84 17.77 -16.00
N VAL A 101 3.68 18.61 -16.57
CA VAL A 101 3.74 18.82 -18.01
C VAL A 101 5.15 18.67 -18.54
N CYS A 102 5.28 18.21 -19.77
CA CYS A 102 6.50 18.34 -20.56
C CYS A 102 6.31 19.50 -21.53
N ASP A 103 7.20 20.50 -21.50
CA ASP A 103 7.03 21.70 -22.31
C ASP A 103 7.03 21.39 -23.82
N GLU A 104 7.78 20.39 -24.27
CA GLU A 104 7.79 19.92 -25.66
C GLU A 104 6.47 19.24 -26.06
N CYS A 105 5.89 18.39 -25.20
CA CYS A 105 4.57 17.78 -25.49
C CYS A 105 3.48 18.84 -25.57
N VAL A 106 3.48 19.80 -24.64
CA VAL A 106 2.47 20.87 -24.61
C VAL A 106 2.65 21.82 -25.78
N ALA A 107 3.89 22.11 -26.22
CA ALA A 107 4.14 22.87 -27.45
C ALA A 107 3.59 22.19 -28.70
N ASN A 108 3.55 20.85 -28.71
CA ASN A 108 2.92 20.03 -29.74
C ASN A 108 1.40 19.82 -29.53
N GLY A 109 0.79 20.50 -28.54
CA GLY A 109 -0.65 20.50 -28.33
C GLY A 109 -1.21 19.25 -27.66
N TYR A 110 -0.39 18.45 -26.97
CA TYR A 110 -0.85 17.24 -26.28
C TYR A 110 -0.22 17.05 -24.91
N HIS A 111 -0.87 16.23 -24.08
CA HIS A 111 -0.36 15.83 -22.78
C HIS A 111 -0.60 14.34 -22.55
N ASN A 112 0.49 13.58 -22.43
CA ASN A 112 0.46 12.13 -22.28
C ASN A 112 -0.06 11.68 -20.90
N PHE A 113 -0.76 10.54 -20.84
CA PHE A 113 -1.29 10.00 -19.58
C PHE A 113 -0.19 9.65 -18.55
N LEU A 114 1.00 9.25 -19.00
CA LEU A 114 2.13 8.97 -18.12
C LEU A 114 2.63 10.21 -17.37
N HIS A 115 2.38 11.43 -17.85
CA HIS A 115 2.72 12.62 -17.06
C HIS A 115 1.90 12.74 -15.78
N GLN A 116 0.75 12.05 -15.70
CA GLN A 116 -0.10 12.05 -14.51
C GLN A 116 0.38 11.07 -13.43
N VAL A 117 1.29 10.15 -13.74
CA VAL A 117 1.76 9.13 -12.79
C VAL A 117 2.84 9.71 -11.88
N SER A 118 2.74 9.44 -10.57
CA SER A 118 3.64 10.04 -9.56
C SER A 118 5.04 9.41 -9.56
N TRP A 119 5.19 8.18 -10.05
CA TRP A 119 6.46 7.44 -10.11
C TRP A 119 7.37 7.84 -11.27
N LEU A 120 6.91 8.62 -12.23
CA LEU A 120 7.71 9.08 -13.37
C LEU A 120 8.22 10.50 -13.08
N ALA A 121 9.51 10.80 -13.20
CA ALA A 121 10.07 12.15 -13.03
C ALA A 121 10.27 12.90 -14.37
N LYS A 122 10.59 12.17 -15.44
CA LYS A 122 10.89 12.74 -16.75
C LYS A 122 9.92 12.27 -17.83
N CYS A 123 9.72 13.10 -18.84
CA CYS A 123 8.99 12.72 -20.04
C CYS A 123 9.70 11.56 -20.75
N PRO A 124 9.01 10.46 -21.08
CA PRO A 124 9.64 9.32 -21.75
C PRO A 124 9.97 9.63 -23.22
N PHE A 125 9.27 10.61 -23.82
CA PHE A 125 9.51 11.02 -25.20
C PHE A 125 10.75 11.91 -25.34
N HIS A 126 10.85 12.92 -24.47
CA HIS A 126 11.83 14.00 -24.61
C HIS A 126 12.98 13.93 -23.57
N ASN A 127 12.90 13.00 -22.61
CA ASN A 127 13.87 12.85 -21.51
C ASN A 127 14.11 14.15 -20.69
N THR A 128 13.10 15.02 -20.64
CA THR A 128 13.11 16.27 -19.86
C THR A 128 12.31 16.11 -18.57
N SER A 129 12.76 16.76 -17.50
CA SER A 129 12.03 16.75 -16.22
C SER A 129 10.63 17.32 -16.39
N LEU A 130 9.64 16.65 -15.81
CA LEU A 130 8.25 17.11 -15.85
C LEU A 130 8.08 18.32 -14.94
N ARG A 131 7.66 19.46 -15.51
CA ARG A 131 7.36 20.69 -14.78
C ARG A 131 6.04 20.53 -14.03
N VAL A 132 6.02 20.92 -12.76
CA VAL A 132 4.84 20.83 -11.90
C VAL A 132 4.13 22.18 -11.86
N ILE A 133 2.85 22.20 -12.21
CA ILE A 133 1.94 23.35 -12.08
C ILE A 133 1.00 23.05 -10.93
N TYR A 134 1.09 23.80 -9.84
CA TYR A 134 0.24 23.62 -8.67
C TYR A 134 -1.11 24.30 -8.89
N VAL A 135 -2.20 23.62 -8.54
CA VAL A 135 -3.55 24.21 -8.54
C VAL A 135 -3.85 24.79 -7.17
N PHE A 136 -4.32 26.04 -7.14
CA PHE A 136 -4.62 26.74 -5.89
C PHE A 136 -5.95 26.30 -5.28
N SER A 137 -5.99 26.07 -3.97
CA SER A 137 -7.21 25.71 -3.21
C SER A 137 -8.22 26.86 -3.10
N GLY A 138 -8.78 27.33 -4.22
CA GLY A 138 -9.94 28.22 -4.27
C GLY A 138 -11.28 27.46 -4.23
N GLY A 139 -12.40 28.17 -4.31
CA GLY A 139 -13.76 27.59 -4.28
C GLY A 139 -14.17 26.73 -5.50
N GLN A 140 -13.23 26.33 -6.35
CA GLN A 140 -13.47 25.46 -7.51
C GLN A 140 -12.99 24.03 -7.23
N SER A 141 -13.52 23.04 -7.96
CA SER A 141 -13.02 21.67 -7.85
C SER A 141 -11.58 21.56 -8.38
N LYS A 142 -10.76 20.70 -7.75
CA LYS A 142 -9.38 20.44 -8.19
C LYS A 142 -9.31 19.99 -9.65
N THR A 143 -10.24 19.16 -10.09
CA THR A 143 -10.39 18.73 -11.48
C THR A 143 -10.56 19.92 -12.43
N SER A 144 -11.46 20.85 -12.11
CA SER A 144 -11.69 22.05 -12.94
C SER A 144 -10.45 22.93 -13.02
N GLN A 145 -9.71 23.06 -11.92
CA GLN A 145 -8.46 23.83 -11.93
C GLN A 145 -7.38 23.16 -12.76
N ARG A 146 -7.20 21.84 -12.64
CA ARG A 146 -6.26 21.07 -13.49
C ARG A 146 -6.58 21.23 -14.97
N PHE A 147 -7.88 21.21 -15.32
CA PHE A 147 -8.35 21.48 -16.68
C PHE A 147 -7.94 22.88 -17.15
N LEU A 148 -8.17 23.92 -16.33
CA LEU A 148 -7.83 25.30 -16.68
C LEU A 148 -6.32 25.51 -16.81
N GLU A 149 -5.52 24.95 -15.90
CA GLU A 149 -4.07 25.06 -15.94
C GLU A 149 -3.48 24.34 -17.17
N LEU A 150 -3.97 23.14 -17.49
CA LEU A 150 -3.51 22.43 -18.68
C LEU A 150 -3.92 23.18 -19.96
N LYS A 151 -5.16 23.69 -20.01
CA LYS A 151 -5.64 24.53 -21.11
C LYS A 151 -4.76 25.77 -21.31
N HIS A 152 -4.46 26.49 -20.23
CA HIS A 152 -3.61 27.67 -20.29
C HIS A 152 -2.19 27.34 -20.78
N ALA A 153 -1.61 26.23 -20.29
CA ALA A 153 -0.30 25.77 -20.75
C ALA A 153 -0.30 25.46 -22.25
N MET A 154 -1.34 24.76 -22.75
CA MET A 154 -1.48 24.43 -24.17
C MET A 154 -1.68 25.68 -25.04
N GLU A 155 -2.56 26.60 -24.64
CA GLU A 155 -2.81 27.87 -25.35
C GLU A 155 -1.56 28.74 -25.44
N THR A 156 -0.73 28.73 -24.40
CA THR A 156 0.47 29.57 -24.33
C THR A 156 1.63 28.98 -25.14
N CYS A 157 1.79 27.65 -25.14
CA CYS A 157 2.96 27.00 -25.72
C CYS A 157 2.73 26.45 -27.13
N CYS A 158 1.49 26.09 -27.51
CA CYS A 158 1.19 25.49 -28.81
C CYS A 158 0.74 26.55 -29.82
N LYS A 159 1.58 26.81 -30.83
CA LYS A 159 1.31 27.83 -31.87
C LYS A 159 0.05 27.56 -32.70
N SER A 160 -0.30 26.30 -32.89
CA SER A 160 -1.42 25.88 -33.73
C SER A 160 -2.69 25.58 -32.93
N TRP A 161 -2.68 25.81 -31.61
CA TRP A 161 -3.77 25.45 -30.71
C TRP A 161 -5.15 25.98 -31.16
N PRO A 162 -6.24 25.19 -31.07
CA PRO A 162 -6.32 23.78 -30.66
C PRO A 162 -6.16 22.78 -31.84
N TYR A 163 -5.75 23.26 -33.01
CA TYR A 163 -5.56 22.46 -34.20
C TYR A 163 -4.17 21.82 -34.20
N LEU A 164 -4.14 20.52 -34.45
CA LEU A 164 -2.90 19.79 -34.57
C LEU A 164 -2.52 19.74 -36.04
N GLN A 165 -1.49 20.47 -36.42
CA GLN A 165 -0.88 20.33 -37.74
C GLN A 165 0.32 19.40 -37.58
N ASP A 166 0.31 18.31 -38.35
CA ASP A 166 1.44 17.39 -38.52
C ASP A 166 2.08 16.93 -37.19
N ILE A 167 1.28 16.44 -36.24
CA ILE A 167 1.88 15.70 -35.11
C ILE A 167 2.63 14.52 -35.70
N ASP A 168 3.95 14.55 -35.50
CA ASP A 168 4.80 13.43 -35.81
C ASP A 168 4.43 12.25 -34.91
N LYS A 169 3.68 11.29 -35.46
CA LYS A 169 3.27 10.07 -34.74
C LYS A 169 4.46 9.12 -34.49
N SER A 170 5.68 9.45 -34.92
CA SER A 170 6.90 8.71 -34.55
C SER A 170 7.11 8.60 -33.05
N PHE A 171 6.50 9.47 -32.23
CA PHE A 171 6.54 9.33 -30.78
C PHE A 171 5.96 7.99 -30.29
N LEU A 172 5.06 7.35 -31.06
CA LEU A 172 4.55 6.00 -30.76
C LEU A 172 5.63 4.93 -30.92
N GLU A 173 6.64 5.18 -31.75
CA GLU A 173 7.80 4.31 -31.94
C GLU A 173 8.93 4.63 -30.94
N ASN A 174 8.72 5.60 -30.03
CA ASN A 174 9.72 5.98 -29.05
C ASN A 174 10.09 4.81 -28.13
N GLU A 175 11.36 4.41 -28.18
CA GLU A 175 11.88 3.24 -27.48
C GLU A 175 11.69 3.34 -25.96
N ASN A 176 11.88 4.52 -25.37
CA ASN A 176 11.75 4.74 -23.93
C ASN A 176 10.31 4.63 -23.46
N PHE A 177 9.38 5.24 -24.19
CA PHE A 177 7.94 5.13 -23.91
C PHE A 177 7.48 3.68 -23.94
N ASN A 178 7.83 2.95 -25.01
CA ASN A 178 7.47 1.54 -25.16
C ASN A 178 8.10 0.66 -24.07
N ARG A 179 9.35 0.93 -23.67
CA ARG A 179 10.01 0.24 -22.55
C ARG A 179 9.31 0.50 -21.21
N VAL A 180 8.86 1.72 -20.95
CA VAL A 180 8.10 2.05 -19.72
C VAL A 180 6.78 1.29 -19.68
N LEU A 181 6.02 1.32 -20.79
CA LEU A 181 4.74 0.58 -20.87
C LEU A 181 4.93 -0.92 -20.74
N MET A 182 5.93 -1.48 -21.42
CA MET A 182 6.24 -2.91 -21.37
C MET A 182 6.65 -3.33 -19.95
N TRP A 183 7.56 -2.58 -19.32
CA TRP A 183 7.97 -2.88 -17.95
C TRP A 183 6.77 -2.82 -16.99
N ALA A 184 5.96 -1.76 -17.06
CA ALA A 184 4.79 -1.62 -16.19
C ALA A 184 3.83 -2.80 -16.36
N LYS A 185 3.55 -3.19 -17.61
CA LYS A 185 2.72 -4.35 -17.93
C LYS A 185 3.30 -5.64 -17.34
N CYS A 186 4.57 -5.96 -17.63
CA CYS A 186 5.20 -7.18 -17.11
C CYS A 186 5.20 -7.20 -15.58
N ALA A 187 5.53 -6.08 -14.93
CA ALA A 187 5.58 -5.99 -13.47
C ALA A 187 4.22 -6.27 -12.84
N LEU A 188 3.16 -5.75 -13.45
CA LEU A 188 1.77 -5.97 -13.02
C LEU A 188 1.30 -7.40 -13.30
N ASP A 189 1.61 -7.95 -14.47
CA ASP A 189 1.29 -9.34 -14.81
C ASP A 189 1.96 -10.30 -13.81
N SER A 190 3.23 -10.04 -13.45
CA SER A 190 3.96 -10.81 -12.44
C SER A 190 3.39 -10.62 -11.03
N GLU A 191 2.93 -9.40 -10.68
CA GLU A 191 2.25 -9.14 -9.41
C GLU A 191 0.90 -9.88 -9.33
N ASP A 192 0.09 -9.81 -10.39
CA ASP A 192 -1.20 -10.48 -10.47
C ASP A 192 -1.05 -12.00 -10.46
N GLN A 193 0.01 -12.54 -11.07
CA GLN A 193 0.35 -13.95 -10.96
C GLN A 193 0.73 -14.34 -9.53
N LEU A 194 1.56 -13.53 -8.85
CA LEU A 194 1.96 -13.77 -7.46
C LEU A 194 0.76 -13.69 -6.49
N LEU A 195 -0.13 -12.73 -6.73
CA LEU A 195 -1.35 -12.49 -5.96
C LEU A 195 -2.55 -13.32 -6.43
N LYS A 196 -2.34 -14.25 -7.38
CA LYS A 196 -3.40 -15.15 -7.83
C LYS A 196 -3.90 -15.96 -6.65
N GLY A 197 -5.22 -15.94 -6.44
CA GLY A 197 -5.84 -16.61 -5.30
C GLY A 197 -5.59 -15.93 -3.96
N LEU A 198 -5.26 -14.63 -3.93
CA LEU A 198 -5.11 -13.85 -2.70
C LEU A 198 -6.32 -14.04 -1.78
N MET A 199 -6.07 -14.54 -0.58
CA MET A 199 -7.06 -14.70 0.49
C MET A 199 -7.00 -13.52 1.45
N VAL A 200 -5.82 -13.23 2.02
CA VAL A 200 -5.65 -12.25 3.09
C VAL A 200 -4.31 -11.53 2.99
N ARG A 201 -4.29 -10.26 3.42
CA ARG A 201 -3.09 -9.45 3.67
C ARG A 201 -2.95 -9.22 5.17
N PHE A 202 -1.76 -9.43 5.73
CA PHE A 202 -1.45 -9.16 7.14
C PHE A 202 -0.56 -7.91 7.29
N GLY A 203 -0.56 -7.29 8.47
CA GLY A 203 0.20 -6.06 8.77
C GLY A 203 -0.45 -4.76 8.28
N SER A 204 -1.77 -4.69 8.20
CA SER A 204 -2.54 -3.46 7.92
C SER A 204 -3.67 -3.39 8.96
N ASP A 205 -3.48 -2.57 9.99
CA ASP A 205 -4.45 -2.39 11.08
C ASP A 205 -5.64 -1.53 10.65
N SER A 206 -5.53 -0.83 9.53
CA SER A 206 -6.64 -0.14 8.87
C SER A 206 -6.70 -0.49 7.39
N GLU A 207 -7.92 -0.66 6.87
CA GLU A 207 -8.19 -0.80 5.43
C GLU A 207 -7.77 0.45 4.62
N TYR A 208 -7.42 1.54 5.32
CA TYR A 208 -7.16 2.86 4.75
C TYR A 208 -5.66 3.25 4.75
N GLU A 209 -4.78 2.43 5.32
CA GLU A 209 -3.34 2.72 5.30
C GLU A 209 -2.67 2.17 4.04
N GLU A 210 -2.28 3.09 3.16
CA GLU A 210 -1.75 2.80 1.83
C GLU A 210 -0.21 2.63 1.86
N GLN A 211 0.29 1.77 0.98
CA GLN A 211 1.73 1.63 0.73
C GLN A 211 2.31 2.94 0.16
N THR A 212 3.57 3.24 0.52
CA THR A 212 4.25 4.38 -0.09
C THR A 212 4.63 4.08 -1.55
N LEU A 213 4.74 5.12 -2.38
CA LEU A 213 5.21 5.00 -3.76
C LEU A 213 6.57 4.28 -3.86
N LYS A 214 7.49 4.58 -2.93
CA LYS A 214 8.81 3.94 -2.87
C LYS A 214 8.69 2.43 -2.60
N GLN A 215 7.81 2.05 -1.68
CA GLN A 215 7.57 0.65 -1.36
C GLN A 215 7.01 -0.09 -2.58
N THR A 216 5.94 0.41 -3.20
CA THR A 216 5.30 -0.28 -4.33
C THR A 216 6.21 -0.38 -5.54
N ILE A 217 6.90 0.69 -5.93
CA ILE A 217 7.87 0.62 -7.04
C ILE A 217 9.00 -0.34 -6.71
N GLY A 218 9.46 -0.37 -5.46
CA GLY A 218 10.47 -1.32 -5.01
C GLY A 218 10.01 -2.78 -5.11
N GLN A 219 8.79 -3.09 -4.65
CA GLN A 219 8.19 -4.42 -4.73
C GLN A 219 7.97 -4.87 -6.19
N LEU A 220 7.47 -3.98 -7.05
CA LEU A 220 7.31 -4.27 -8.48
C LEU A 220 8.66 -4.46 -9.18
N ARG A 221 9.67 -3.66 -8.84
CA ARG A 221 11.04 -3.80 -9.38
C ARG A 221 11.69 -5.12 -9.00
N SER A 222 11.35 -5.69 -7.84
CA SER A 222 11.81 -7.01 -7.44
C SER A 222 11.09 -8.17 -8.13
N LEU A 223 9.92 -7.93 -8.72
CA LEU A 223 9.28 -8.89 -9.63
C LEU A 223 9.86 -8.77 -11.03
N GLU A 224 9.95 -7.54 -11.54
CA GLU A 224 10.44 -7.23 -12.88
C GLU A 224 11.44 -6.08 -12.84
N VAL A 225 12.67 -6.36 -13.22
CA VAL A 225 13.76 -5.38 -13.17
C VAL A 225 13.47 -4.23 -14.14
N ILE A 226 13.53 -2.99 -13.63
CA ILE A 226 13.47 -1.80 -14.47
C ILE A 226 14.67 -1.80 -15.42
N PRO A 227 14.48 -1.77 -16.75
CA PRO A 227 15.59 -1.70 -17.68
C PRO A 227 16.46 -0.47 -17.41
N GLN A 228 17.78 -0.66 -17.31
CA GLN A 228 18.75 0.42 -17.03
C GLN A 228 18.57 1.66 -17.92
N LYS A 229 18.21 1.44 -19.19
CA LYS A 229 17.93 2.51 -20.16
C LYS A 229 16.80 3.45 -19.75
N ILE A 230 15.83 3.02 -18.93
CA ILE A 230 14.69 3.84 -18.51
C ILE A 230 14.70 4.19 -17.02
N GLU A 231 15.65 3.70 -16.22
CA GLU A 231 15.73 3.97 -14.77
C GLU A 231 15.73 5.47 -14.46
N HIS A 232 16.46 6.26 -15.26
CA HIS A 232 16.57 7.71 -15.10
C HIS A 232 15.26 8.49 -15.35
N LEU A 233 14.22 7.83 -15.88
CA LEU A 233 12.90 8.43 -16.08
C LEU A 233 12.06 8.40 -14.80
N PHE A 234 12.36 7.50 -13.86
CA PHE A 234 11.59 7.32 -12.63
C PHE A 234 11.94 8.36 -11.57
N ALA A 235 10.95 8.77 -10.78
CA ALA A 235 11.13 9.66 -9.63
C ALA A 235 11.79 8.96 -8.44
N THR A 236 11.65 7.63 -8.38
CA THR A 236 12.32 6.78 -7.40
C THR A 236 12.43 5.39 -8.01
N LEU A 237 13.55 4.69 -7.73
CA LEU A 237 13.68 3.27 -8.05
C LEU A 237 13.14 2.37 -6.93
N GLY A 238 12.50 2.97 -5.92
CA GLY A 238 12.08 2.31 -4.70
C GLY A 238 13.25 1.87 -3.84
N GLU A 239 12.92 1.14 -2.78
CA GLU A 239 13.89 0.38 -1.99
C GLU A 239 14.14 -0.97 -2.68
N THR A 240 15.24 -1.64 -2.33
CA THR A 240 15.46 -3.02 -2.80
C THR A 240 14.62 -3.97 -1.95
N TRP A 241 13.67 -4.67 -2.59
CA TRP A 241 12.80 -5.64 -1.92
C TRP A 241 13.14 -7.07 -2.33
N GLN A 242 12.83 -8.01 -1.46
CA GLN A 242 12.91 -9.44 -1.71
C GLN A 242 11.65 -10.14 -1.21
N ILE A 243 11.39 -11.32 -1.79
CA ILE A 243 10.28 -12.19 -1.40
C ILE A 243 10.84 -13.44 -0.73
N GLU A 244 10.29 -13.77 0.42
CA GLU A 244 10.41 -15.10 1.00
C GLU A 244 9.06 -15.79 0.94
N LEU A 245 9.02 -17.02 0.40
CA LEU A 245 7.80 -17.81 0.25
C LEU A 245 7.87 -19.12 1.04
N ARG A 246 6.74 -19.51 1.61
CA ARG A 246 6.52 -20.78 2.31
C ARG A 246 5.25 -21.42 1.75
N ARG A 247 5.36 -22.70 1.37
CA ARG A 247 4.26 -23.47 0.79
C ARG A 247 3.77 -24.48 1.81
N PHE A 248 2.45 -24.59 1.90
CA PHE A 248 1.73 -25.52 2.76
C PHE A 248 0.88 -26.45 1.90
N PRO A 249 0.76 -27.73 2.28
CA PRO A 249 0.09 -28.74 1.48
C PRO A 249 -1.42 -28.48 1.35
N LEU A 250 -2.05 -29.20 0.41
CA LEU A 250 -3.49 -29.17 0.15
C LEU A 250 -4.35 -29.42 1.40
N ASP A 251 -3.88 -30.23 2.35
CA ASP A 251 -4.63 -30.47 3.60
C ASP A 251 -4.76 -29.20 4.44
N VAL A 252 -3.71 -28.39 4.56
CA VAL A 252 -3.74 -27.09 5.24
C VAL A 252 -4.72 -26.15 4.53
N LYS A 253 -4.74 -26.16 3.20
CA LYS A 253 -5.72 -25.40 2.40
C LYS A 253 -7.16 -25.81 2.72
N ASN A 254 -7.43 -27.10 2.75
CA ASN A 254 -8.78 -27.62 3.03
C ASN A 254 -9.22 -27.29 4.45
N ASN A 255 -8.32 -27.44 5.42
CA ASN A 255 -8.60 -27.11 6.81
C ASN A 255 -8.78 -25.61 7.02
N LEU A 256 -7.99 -24.78 6.33
CA LEU A 256 -8.16 -23.32 6.34
C LEU A 256 -9.53 -22.92 5.77
N LYS A 257 -9.99 -23.56 4.69
CA LYS A 257 -11.35 -23.34 4.14
C LYS A 257 -12.46 -23.77 5.11
N GLN A 258 -12.23 -24.79 5.93
CA GLN A 258 -13.19 -25.18 6.97
C GLN A 258 -13.20 -24.16 8.11
N ALA A 259 -12.02 -23.78 8.60
CA ALA A 259 -11.86 -22.79 9.66
C ALA A 259 -12.46 -21.42 9.27
N THR A 260 -12.23 -20.97 8.03
CA THR A 260 -12.73 -19.68 7.53
C THR A 260 -14.23 -19.64 7.25
N LYS A 261 -14.93 -20.79 7.30
CA LYS A 261 -16.40 -20.82 7.32
C LYS A 261 -16.96 -20.45 8.70
N LEU A 262 -16.16 -20.64 9.76
CA LEU A 262 -16.55 -20.35 11.13
C LEU A 262 -16.21 -18.90 11.47
N HIS A 263 -14.98 -18.48 11.18
CA HIS A 263 -14.46 -17.16 11.56
C HIS A 263 -13.56 -16.54 10.48
N ASP A 264 -13.48 -15.21 10.46
CA ASP A 264 -12.50 -14.51 9.62
C ASP A 264 -11.07 -14.91 10.02
N LEU A 265 -10.18 -15.08 9.03
CA LEU A 265 -8.83 -15.56 9.29
C LEU A 265 -8.01 -14.60 10.16
N ARG A 266 -8.21 -13.29 10.04
CA ARG A 266 -7.50 -12.31 10.89
C ARG A 266 -7.96 -12.46 12.33
N TYR A 267 -9.23 -12.78 12.55
CA TYR A 267 -9.77 -13.05 13.86
C TYR A 267 -9.20 -14.33 14.48
N ILE A 268 -9.16 -15.42 13.69
CA ILE A 268 -8.51 -16.68 14.10
C ILE A 268 -7.04 -16.43 14.46
N PHE A 269 -6.32 -15.69 13.63
CA PHE A 269 -4.90 -15.40 13.84
C PHE A 269 -4.67 -14.49 15.07
N SER A 270 -5.51 -13.48 15.29
CA SER A 270 -5.46 -12.63 16.49
C SER A 270 -5.67 -13.44 17.78
N PHE A 271 -6.64 -14.36 17.76
CA PHE A 271 -6.90 -15.24 18.89
C PHE A 271 -5.77 -16.24 19.10
N PHE A 272 -5.21 -16.81 18.02
CA PHE A 272 -4.02 -17.66 18.05
C PHE A 272 -2.85 -16.98 18.77
N LYS A 273 -2.53 -15.71 18.43
CA LYS A 273 -1.48 -14.95 19.13
C LYS A 273 -1.79 -14.76 20.62
N SER A 274 -3.06 -14.53 20.96
CA SER A 274 -3.51 -14.35 22.34
C SER A 274 -3.35 -15.60 23.20
N VAL A 275 -3.56 -16.78 22.63
CA VAL A 275 -3.36 -18.08 23.29
C VAL A 275 -1.88 -18.45 23.32
N GLY A 276 -1.19 -18.32 22.19
CA GLY A 276 0.18 -18.78 21.99
C GLY A 276 1.18 -18.17 22.96
N LYS A 277 1.01 -16.90 23.34
CA LYS A 277 1.90 -16.19 24.29
C LYS A 277 1.91 -16.77 25.72
N TYR A 278 0.91 -17.58 26.07
CA TYR A 278 0.78 -18.20 27.41
C TYR A 278 0.79 -19.73 27.38
N ALA A 279 0.69 -20.34 26.20
CA ALA A 279 0.66 -21.79 26.08
C ALA A 279 1.97 -22.42 26.58
N ASN A 280 1.86 -23.57 27.25
CA ASN A 280 3.02 -24.34 27.73
C ASN A 280 3.91 -24.80 26.57
N ARG A 281 3.29 -25.14 25.44
CA ARG A 281 3.98 -25.45 24.18
C ARG A 281 4.15 -24.16 23.39
N THR A 282 5.29 -23.50 23.56
CA THR A 282 5.58 -22.25 22.88
C THR A 282 5.69 -22.47 21.38
N GLY A 283 4.95 -21.69 20.59
CA GLY A 283 5.16 -21.60 19.15
C GLY A 283 6.56 -21.07 18.84
N SER A 284 7.14 -21.49 17.73
CA SER A 284 8.48 -21.06 17.29
C SER A 284 8.59 -19.53 17.12
N TYR A 285 7.47 -18.86 16.86
CA TYR A 285 7.42 -17.40 16.79
C TYR A 285 7.83 -16.70 18.10
N LEU A 286 7.60 -17.31 19.27
CA LEU A 286 8.01 -16.72 20.55
C LEU A 286 9.52 -16.74 20.73
N ASP A 287 10.21 -17.77 20.21
CA ASP A 287 11.66 -17.81 20.20
C ASP A 287 12.22 -16.75 19.24
N LYS A 288 11.52 -16.52 18.13
CA LYS A 288 11.83 -15.41 17.21
C LYS A 288 11.65 -14.04 17.86
N LEU A 289 10.55 -13.85 18.60
CA LEU A 289 10.28 -12.64 19.37
C LEU A 289 11.39 -12.36 20.39
N LYS A 290 11.72 -13.36 21.23
CA LYS A 290 12.80 -13.24 22.22
C LYS A 290 14.14 -12.94 21.56
N SER A 291 14.43 -13.56 20.42
CA SER A 291 15.66 -13.31 19.66
C SER A 291 15.72 -11.87 19.13
N ALA A 292 14.60 -11.35 18.60
CA ALA A 292 14.49 -9.97 18.14
C ALA A 292 14.67 -8.97 19.29
N GLN A 293 14.01 -9.22 20.42
CA GLN A 293 14.14 -8.41 21.63
C GLN A 293 15.58 -8.41 22.17
N ALA A 294 16.21 -9.58 22.27
CA ALA A 294 17.59 -9.71 22.72
C ALA A 294 18.55 -8.92 21.83
N LYS A 295 18.37 -8.95 20.50
CA LYS A 295 19.16 -8.15 19.55
C LYS A 295 18.95 -6.65 19.74
N ILE A 296 17.71 -6.19 19.91
CA ILE A 296 17.42 -4.77 20.20
C ILE A 296 18.10 -4.35 21.51
N THR A 297 17.95 -5.14 22.57
CA THR A 297 18.57 -4.84 23.86
C THR A 297 20.10 -4.82 23.75
N GLN A 298 20.69 -5.80 23.08
CA GLN A 298 22.15 -5.88 22.90
C GLN A 298 22.69 -4.65 22.16
N ASN A 299 22.02 -4.23 21.09
CA ASN A 299 22.53 -3.15 20.22
C ASN A 299 22.26 -1.75 20.79
N TYR A 300 21.14 -1.55 21.49
CA TYR A 300 20.64 -0.20 21.81
C TYR A 300 20.52 0.11 23.31
N SER A 301 20.67 -0.86 24.22
CA SER A 301 20.51 -0.60 25.68
C SER A 301 21.55 0.37 26.24
N SER A 302 22.77 0.35 25.69
CA SER A 302 23.87 1.23 26.07
C SER A 302 23.91 2.54 25.28
N SER A 303 23.00 2.73 24.31
CA SER A 303 22.96 3.93 23.48
C SER A 303 22.66 5.17 24.34
N ARG A 304 23.43 6.24 24.11
CA ARG A 304 23.16 7.58 24.65
C ARG A 304 22.27 8.34 23.67
N CYS A 305 21.04 7.85 23.49
CA CYS A 305 20.04 8.53 22.66
C CYS A 305 19.84 9.98 23.15
N SER A 306 19.25 10.86 22.35
CA SER A 306 18.87 12.23 22.77
C SER A 306 17.36 12.42 22.84
N TRP A 307 16.60 11.32 22.80
CA TRP A 307 15.14 11.30 22.72
C TRP A 307 14.55 10.41 23.81
N GLY A 308 13.65 10.96 24.62
CA GLY A 308 12.88 10.21 25.61
C GLY A 308 11.39 10.28 25.28
N LEU A 309 10.67 9.16 25.45
CA LEU A 309 9.21 9.17 25.41
C LEU A 309 8.68 9.51 26.81
N ARG A 310 8.09 10.69 26.96
CA ARG A 310 7.40 11.08 28.20
C ARG A 310 5.94 10.66 28.13
N LYS A 311 5.47 9.98 29.18
CA LYS A 311 4.07 9.57 29.35
C LYS A 311 3.38 10.55 30.32
N ASP A 312 2.57 11.47 29.80
CA ASP A 312 1.80 12.46 30.58
C ASP A 312 0.31 12.11 30.58
N GLY A 313 -0.09 11.25 31.52
CA GLY A 313 -1.47 10.77 31.62
C GLY A 313 -1.88 9.92 30.41
N PHE A 314 -2.82 10.42 29.60
CA PHE A 314 -3.29 9.74 28.38
C PHE A 314 -2.50 10.13 27.12
N TYR A 315 -1.55 11.05 27.25
CA TYR A 315 -0.74 11.53 26.14
C TYR A 315 0.68 11.02 26.27
N SER A 316 1.31 10.72 25.15
CA SER A 316 2.72 10.40 25.09
C SER A 316 3.35 11.26 24.00
N HIS A 317 4.51 11.83 24.29
CA HIS A 317 5.23 12.63 23.31
C HIS A 317 6.74 12.44 23.46
N TRP A 318 7.41 12.52 22.32
CA TRP A 318 8.87 12.47 22.27
C TRP A 318 9.44 13.84 22.59
N GLU A 319 10.35 13.89 23.56
CA GLU A 319 11.08 15.10 23.91
C GLU A 319 12.59 14.90 23.77
N LYS A 320 13.30 15.97 23.42
CA LYS A 320 14.76 15.96 23.46
C LYS A 320 15.22 16.01 24.90
N VAL A 321 16.11 15.11 25.26
CA VAL A 321 16.70 15.03 26.59
C VAL A 321 18.22 15.09 26.48
N ASP A 322 18.87 15.54 27.55
CA ASP A 322 20.32 15.52 27.66
C ASP A 322 20.80 14.05 27.81
N PRO A 323 21.60 13.52 26.87
CA PRO A 323 22.11 12.15 26.95
C PRO A 323 22.98 11.89 28.19
N ASP A 324 23.66 12.93 28.70
CA ASP A 324 24.55 12.82 29.86
C ASP A 324 23.79 12.97 31.19
N ASN A 325 22.57 13.53 31.15
CA ASN A 325 21.71 13.73 32.31
C ASN A 325 20.33 13.11 32.08
N TRP A 326 20.30 11.81 31.73
CA TRP A 326 19.07 11.11 31.36
C TRP A 326 18.05 11.13 32.51
N PRO A 327 16.83 11.63 32.28
CA PRO A 327 15.80 11.65 33.32
C PRO A 327 15.20 10.24 33.49
N HIS A 328 15.86 9.41 34.29
CA HIS A 328 15.53 7.98 34.49
C HIS A 328 14.12 7.69 35.01
N TRP A 329 13.40 8.68 35.55
CA TRP A 329 12.14 8.48 36.27
C TRP A 329 10.89 8.93 35.52
N CYS A 330 11.01 9.71 34.45
CA CYS A 330 9.85 10.23 33.70
C CYS A 330 9.87 9.96 32.19
N CYS A 331 10.98 9.44 31.66
CA CYS A 331 11.13 9.20 30.23
C CYS A 331 11.59 7.77 29.94
N GLN A 332 10.92 7.14 28.99
CA GLN A 332 11.28 5.84 28.47
C GLN A 332 12.24 5.97 27.28
N ARG A 333 13.23 5.09 27.20
CA ARG A 333 14.21 5.09 26.10
C ARG A 333 13.58 4.52 24.82
N PRO A 334 14.04 4.95 23.63
CA PRO A 334 13.50 4.45 22.36
C PRO A 334 13.53 2.92 22.24
N TYR A 335 14.63 2.27 22.64
CA TYR A 335 14.71 0.81 22.58
C TYR A 335 13.72 0.12 23.53
N GLU A 336 13.40 0.73 24.68
CA GLU A 336 12.40 0.18 25.61
C GLU A 336 11.01 0.26 24.97
N VAL A 337 10.69 1.37 24.30
CA VAL A 337 9.43 1.50 23.53
C VAL A 337 9.37 0.45 22.41
N ALA A 338 10.48 0.20 21.72
CA ALA A 338 10.56 -0.86 20.72
C ALA A 338 10.27 -2.26 21.29
N ILE A 339 10.78 -2.58 22.48
CA ILE A 339 10.46 -3.84 23.17
C ILE A 339 8.98 -3.88 23.53
N GLU A 340 8.40 -2.79 24.05
CA GLU A 340 6.96 -2.69 24.33
C GLU A 340 6.11 -2.94 23.08
N ASP A 341 6.47 -2.34 21.94
CA ASP A 341 5.77 -2.54 20.67
C ASP A 341 5.76 -4.01 20.24
N LEU A 342 6.89 -4.70 20.37
CA LEU A 342 6.99 -6.14 20.08
C LEU A 342 6.16 -6.99 21.07
N GLU A 343 6.18 -6.64 22.36
CA GLU A 343 5.37 -7.31 23.39
C GLU A 343 3.86 -7.14 23.16
N LEU A 344 3.43 -5.94 22.75
CA LEU A 344 2.02 -5.67 22.44
C LEU A 344 1.52 -6.48 21.24
N GLY A 345 2.36 -6.66 20.21
CA GLY A 345 1.97 -7.37 18.98
C GLY A 345 1.94 -8.89 19.11
N TRP A 346 2.93 -9.48 19.80
CA TRP A 346 3.17 -10.93 19.81
C TRP A 346 3.50 -11.52 21.18
N GLY A 347 3.81 -10.69 22.18
CA GLY A 347 4.26 -11.11 23.50
C GLY A 347 3.23 -10.87 24.61
N ARG A 348 3.72 -10.72 25.84
CA ARG A 348 3.00 -10.54 27.09
C ARG A 348 2.59 -9.09 27.30
N ALA A 349 1.54 -8.69 26.59
CA ALA A 349 0.94 -7.36 26.66
C ALA A 349 0.50 -6.92 28.07
N GLU A 350 0.27 -7.85 29.01
CA GLU A 350 -0.10 -7.53 30.40
C GLU A 350 0.96 -6.73 31.16
N ASN A 351 2.22 -6.81 30.73
CA ASN A 351 3.31 -6.05 31.32
C ASN A 351 3.33 -4.58 30.84
N ILE A 352 2.61 -4.27 29.76
CA ILE A 352 2.68 -2.98 29.06
C ILE A 352 1.35 -2.22 29.16
N LEU A 353 0.23 -2.92 29.06
CA LEU A 353 -1.10 -2.33 29.02
C LEU A 353 -1.49 -1.73 30.38
N SER A 354 -2.24 -0.63 30.32
CA SER A 354 -2.89 -0.11 31.52
C SER A 354 -3.91 -1.12 32.06
N SER A 355 -4.14 -1.12 33.38
CA SER A 355 -5.07 -2.07 34.02
C SER A 355 -6.46 -2.08 33.38
N ARG A 356 -6.94 -0.93 32.89
CA ARG A 356 -8.21 -0.82 32.17
C ARG A 356 -8.19 -1.53 30.82
N LYS A 357 -7.13 -1.34 30.01
CA LYS A 357 -6.99 -2.00 28.70
C LYS A 357 -6.78 -3.50 28.87
N LEU A 358 -5.94 -3.89 29.83
CA LEU A 358 -5.71 -5.30 30.18
C LEU A 358 -7.02 -6.00 30.58
N GLU A 359 -7.86 -5.33 31.38
CA GLU A 359 -9.17 -5.87 31.74
C GLU A 359 -10.10 -6.02 30.54
N GLN A 360 -10.10 -5.04 29.61
CA GLN A 360 -10.89 -5.14 28.38
C GLN A 360 -10.44 -6.30 27.49
N GLU A 361 -9.13 -6.49 27.31
CA GLU A 361 -8.59 -7.63 26.57
C GLU A 361 -8.93 -8.95 27.25
N ARG A 362 -8.82 -9.03 28.58
CA ARG A 362 -9.20 -10.21 29.36
C ARG A 362 -10.68 -10.58 29.16
N LEU A 363 -11.57 -9.59 29.24
CA LEU A 363 -13.00 -9.79 29.01
C LEU A 363 -13.31 -10.18 27.56
N SER A 364 -12.53 -9.70 26.59
CA SER A 364 -12.63 -10.15 25.19
C SER A 364 -12.21 -11.61 25.09
N PHE A 365 -11.00 -11.95 25.54
CA PHE A 365 -10.45 -13.29 25.48
C PHE A 365 -11.37 -14.34 26.13
N VAL A 366 -11.91 -14.07 27.32
CA VAL A 366 -12.83 -14.99 28.00
C VAL A 366 -14.09 -15.25 27.20
N ARG A 367 -14.67 -14.19 26.62
CA ARG A 367 -15.87 -14.28 25.79
C ARG A 367 -15.63 -15.10 24.53
N GLU A 368 -14.48 -14.91 23.91
CA GLU A 368 -14.10 -15.55 22.64
C GLU A 368 -13.68 -17.00 22.85
N SER A 369 -13.05 -17.30 23.99
CA SER A 369 -12.53 -18.64 24.30
C SER A 369 -13.59 -19.73 24.19
N LYS A 370 -14.84 -19.46 24.62
CA LYS A 370 -15.92 -20.42 24.50
C LYS A 370 -16.22 -20.77 23.04
N THR A 371 -16.31 -19.75 22.19
CA THR A 371 -16.59 -19.95 20.76
C THR A 371 -15.49 -20.78 20.11
N PHE A 372 -14.22 -20.43 20.34
CA PHE A 372 -13.07 -21.17 19.79
C PHE A 372 -12.94 -22.58 20.38
N TYR A 373 -13.37 -22.79 21.64
CA TYR A 373 -13.42 -24.11 22.26
C TYR A 373 -14.51 -24.99 21.63
N ASP A 374 -15.73 -24.47 21.49
CA ASP A 374 -16.87 -25.19 20.91
C ASP A 374 -16.58 -25.59 19.44
N GLU A 375 -15.82 -24.78 18.72
CA GLU A 375 -15.37 -25.04 17.34
C GLU A 375 -14.14 -25.98 17.26
N GLY A 376 -13.45 -26.16 18.40
CA GLY A 376 -12.31 -27.04 18.55
C GLY A 376 -10.98 -26.47 18.05
N PHE A 377 -10.85 -25.15 18.02
CA PHE A 377 -9.56 -24.47 17.80
C PHE A 377 -8.67 -24.50 19.06
N ILE A 378 -9.29 -24.52 20.23
CA ILE A 378 -8.58 -24.58 21.52
C ILE A 378 -9.13 -25.68 22.42
N GLY A 379 -8.33 -26.05 23.40
CA GLY A 379 -8.71 -26.86 24.55
C GLY A 379 -8.49 -26.05 25.83
N TYR A 380 -9.27 -26.34 26.86
CA TYR A 380 -9.02 -25.81 28.20
C TYR A 380 -7.98 -26.67 28.92
N THR A 381 -7.03 -26.04 29.60
CA THR A 381 -6.02 -26.76 30.39
C THR A 381 -6.64 -27.39 31.65
N PRO A 382 -5.97 -28.36 32.30
CA PRO A 382 -6.49 -28.95 33.55
C PRO A 382 -6.72 -27.95 34.68
N GLU A 383 -6.00 -26.83 34.68
CA GLU A 383 -6.12 -25.75 35.67
C GLU A 383 -7.23 -24.75 35.35
N ALA A 384 -7.84 -24.85 34.16
CA ALA A 384 -8.90 -23.96 33.72
C ALA A 384 -10.16 -24.18 34.56
N GLN A 385 -10.65 -23.10 35.19
CA GLN A 385 -11.94 -23.11 35.86
C GLN A 385 -13.03 -22.72 34.87
N VAL A 386 -13.85 -23.70 34.49
CA VAL A 386 -14.91 -23.56 33.50
C VAL A 386 -16.27 -23.72 34.20
N SER A 387 -17.20 -22.84 33.91
CA SER A 387 -18.59 -22.90 34.38
C SER A 387 -19.35 -24.07 33.74
N GLU A 388 -20.52 -24.39 34.29
CA GLU A 388 -21.39 -25.45 33.76
C GLU A 388 -21.81 -25.23 32.30
N ASP A 389 -21.90 -23.97 31.85
CA ASP A 389 -22.20 -23.61 30.45
C ASP A 389 -20.95 -23.57 29.54
N GLY A 390 -19.78 -24.00 30.05
CA GLY A 390 -18.55 -24.14 29.28
C GLY A 390 -17.79 -22.82 29.09
N ARG A 391 -17.94 -21.83 29.99
CA ARG A 391 -17.21 -20.55 29.92
C ARG A 391 -16.10 -20.48 30.97
N LEU A 392 -14.99 -19.84 30.65
CA LEU A 392 -13.98 -19.56 31.66
C LEU A 392 -14.52 -18.59 32.73
N TYR A 393 -14.34 -18.94 34.00
CA TYR A 393 -14.58 -18.01 35.10
C TYR A 393 -13.60 -16.85 35.06
N LEU A 394 -14.03 -15.65 35.45
CA LEU A 394 -13.17 -14.48 35.60
C LEU A 394 -12.28 -14.65 36.85
N TYR A 395 -11.23 -15.45 36.76
CA TYR A 395 -10.22 -15.61 37.79
C TYR A 395 -9.02 -14.68 37.55
N PRO A 396 -8.07 -14.55 38.51
CA PRO A 396 -6.96 -13.60 38.36
C PRO A 396 -6.02 -13.89 37.18
N GLN A 397 -5.99 -15.12 36.65
CA GLN A 397 -5.16 -15.52 35.51
C GLN A 397 -5.91 -16.46 34.56
N ASN A 398 -6.57 -15.92 33.53
CA ASN A 398 -7.33 -16.71 32.54
C ASN A 398 -6.51 -17.07 31.30
N TRP A 399 -5.45 -16.31 31.07
CA TRP A 399 -4.56 -16.40 29.93
C TRP A 399 -3.92 -17.78 29.71
N PRO A 400 -3.36 -18.47 30.72
CA PRO A 400 -2.79 -19.79 30.54
C PRO A 400 -3.83 -20.93 30.52
N CYS A 401 -5.13 -20.62 30.65
CA CYS A 401 -6.18 -21.64 30.73
C CYS A 401 -6.59 -22.23 29.36
N CYS A 402 -6.02 -21.73 28.26
CA CYS A 402 -6.30 -22.20 26.92
C CYS A 402 -5.02 -22.72 26.26
N GLU A 403 -5.13 -23.82 25.53
CA GLU A 403 -4.09 -24.33 24.65
C GLU A 403 -4.62 -24.45 23.22
N TRP A 404 -3.79 -24.08 22.25
CA TRP A 404 -4.13 -24.25 20.84
C TRP A 404 -4.17 -25.73 20.49
N VAL A 405 -5.30 -26.19 19.95
CA VAL A 405 -5.48 -27.57 19.50
C VAL A 405 -5.29 -27.61 18.00
N ASP A 406 -4.32 -28.38 17.54
CA ASP A 406 -3.98 -28.47 16.12
C ASP A 406 -4.96 -29.37 15.33
N LYS A 407 -6.25 -29.35 15.69
CA LYS A 407 -7.32 -30.10 15.03
C LYS A 407 -7.40 -29.78 13.54
N PHE A 408 -7.15 -28.52 13.19
CA PHE A 408 -7.14 -28.03 11.83
C PHE A 408 -5.75 -28.05 11.18
N MET A 409 -4.69 -28.53 11.86
CA MET A 409 -3.32 -28.51 11.35
C MET A 409 -2.91 -27.12 10.82
N LEU A 410 -3.37 -26.06 11.50
CA LEU A 410 -3.11 -24.67 11.13
C LEU A 410 -1.98 -24.06 11.96
N GLY A 411 -1.51 -24.75 13.00
CA GLY A 411 -0.49 -24.24 13.91
C GLY A 411 0.76 -23.75 13.16
N ASP A 412 1.31 -24.55 12.26
CA ASP A 412 2.51 -24.19 11.49
C ASP A 412 2.27 -22.99 10.55
N LEU A 413 1.08 -22.91 9.94
CA LEU A 413 0.70 -21.78 9.09
C LEU A 413 0.64 -20.48 9.89
N LEU A 414 -0.07 -20.49 11.02
CA LEU A 414 -0.23 -19.32 11.88
C LEU A 414 1.10 -18.92 12.54
N ASN A 415 1.92 -19.90 12.96
CA ASN A 415 3.29 -19.68 13.43
C ASN A 415 4.13 -18.96 12.37
N THR A 416 4.10 -19.44 11.11
CA THR A 416 4.87 -18.83 10.01
C THR A 416 4.44 -17.40 9.75
N ILE A 417 3.14 -17.11 9.79
CA ILE A 417 2.63 -15.74 9.64
C ILE A 417 3.12 -14.85 10.80
N ALA A 418 3.06 -15.34 12.04
CA ALA A 418 3.55 -14.61 13.21
C ALA A 418 5.07 -14.36 13.15
N GLU A 419 5.86 -15.34 12.73
CA GLU A 419 7.31 -15.16 12.52
C GLU A 419 7.59 -14.09 11.46
N PHE A 420 6.86 -14.11 10.34
CA PHE A 420 7.00 -13.09 9.30
C PHE A 420 6.62 -11.70 9.82
N GLU A 421 5.56 -11.59 10.62
CA GLU A 421 5.15 -10.33 11.26
C GLU A 421 6.25 -9.79 12.19
N ILE A 422 6.83 -10.65 13.04
CA ILE A 422 7.91 -10.28 13.97
C ILE A 422 9.17 -9.86 13.22
N GLU A 423 9.56 -10.57 12.17
CA GLU A 423 10.75 -10.24 11.41
C GLU A 423 10.63 -8.88 10.72
N ILE A 424 9.49 -8.60 10.09
CA ILE A 424 9.23 -7.29 9.48
C ILE A 424 9.21 -6.21 10.56
N ALA A 425 8.53 -6.44 11.68
CA ALA A 425 8.49 -5.47 12.78
C ALA A 425 9.90 -5.19 13.34
N PHE A 426 10.70 -6.22 13.55
CA PHE A 426 12.08 -6.12 14.03
C PHE A 426 12.96 -5.33 13.06
N GLU A 427 12.87 -5.58 11.74
CA GLU A 427 13.61 -4.82 10.72
C GLU A 427 13.25 -3.32 10.79
N CYS A 428 11.95 -3.01 10.85
CA CYS A 428 11.46 -1.63 10.86
C CYS A 428 11.85 -0.89 12.15
N ILE A 429 11.72 -1.57 13.28
CA ILE A 429 12.16 -1.07 14.59
C ILE A 429 13.66 -0.82 14.59
N SER A 430 14.46 -1.72 14.02
CA SER A 430 15.92 -1.55 13.96
C SER A 430 16.32 -0.32 13.15
N ILE A 431 15.69 -0.13 11.97
CA ILE A 431 15.90 1.08 11.15
C ILE A 431 15.47 2.33 11.91
N TRP A 432 14.31 2.29 12.57
CA TRP A 432 13.78 3.40 13.36
C TRP A 432 14.71 3.78 14.53
N LEU A 433 15.22 2.80 15.29
CA LEU A 433 16.16 3.03 16.37
C LEU A 433 17.48 3.61 15.86
N HIS A 434 18.01 3.07 14.76
CA HIS A 434 19.22 3.60 14.13
C HIS A 434 19.03 5.05 13.66
N ASP A 435 17.89 5.35 13.04
CA ASP A 435 17.55 6.71 12.60
C ASP A 435 17.49 7.70 13.78
N ILE A 436 16.98 7.27 14.93
CA ILE A 436 16.96 8.06 16.17
C ILE A 436 18.38 8.33 16.70
N GLU A 437 19.28 7.33 16.65
CA GLU A 437 20.68 7.51 17.03
C GLU A 437 21.39 8.53 16.12
N LEU A 438 21.01 8.59 14.85
CA LEU A 438 21.45 9.63 13.90
C LEU A 438 20.78 11.00 14.12
N GLY A 439 19.93 11.13 15.15
CA GLY A 439 19.30 12.38 15.57
C GLY A 439 17.97 12.69 14.87
N LYS A 440 17.41 11.77 14.08
CA LYS A 440 16.08 11.95 13.48
C LYS A 440 15.00 11.92 14.55
N ASN A 441 13.85 12.55 14.24
CA ASN A 441 12.72 12.60 15.15
C ASN A 441 12.03 11.23 15.19
N PRO A 442 11.80 10.63 16.38
CA PRO A 442 11.11 9.35 16.52
C PRO A 442 9.71 9.31 15.88
N ASN A 443 9.04 10.46 15.73
CA ASN A 443 7.73 10.55 15.09
C ASN A 443 7.75 10.34 13.57
N GLU A 444 8.93 10.32 12.94
CA GLU A 444 9.09 10.15 11.49
C GLU A 444 9.14 8.67 11.06
N ARG A 445 8.76 7.74 11.94
CA ARG A 445 8.72 6.29 11.68
C ARG A 445 7.86 5.97 10.46
N GLN A 446 8.44 5.21 9.52
CA GLN A 446 7.77 4.76 8.29
C GLN A 446 7.87 3.24 8.19
N ASP A 447 6.85 2.57 8.72
CA ASP A 447 6.73 1.13 8.63
C ASP A 447 6.12 0.74 7.28
N PRO A 448 6.68 -0.25 6.58
CA PRO A 448 6.11 -0.76 5.35
C PRO A 448 4.79 -1.48 5.65
N ARG A 449 3.84 -1.36 4.72
CA ARG A 449 2.47 -1.86 4.89
C ARG A 449 2.18 -3.02 3.96
N SER A 450 1.27 -3.91 4.35
CA SER A 450 0.86 -5.05 3.52
C SER A 450 2.07 -5.82 2.98
N CYS A 451 2.92 -6.33 3.88
CA CYS A 451 4.12 -7.06 3.49
C CYS A 451 3.91 -8.57 3.48
N ILE A 452 2.87 -9.08 4.13
CA ILE A 452 2.62 -10.52 4.25
C ILE A 452 1.31 -10.87 3.57
N TYR A 453 1.34 -11.88 2.72
CA TYR A 453 0.24 -12.30 1.89
C TYR A 453 0.01 -13.79 2.04
N LEU A 454 -1.26 -14.16 2.00
CA LEU A 454 -1.71 -15.54 1.95
C LEU A 454 -2.47 -15.77 0.65
N CYS A 455 -1.98 -16.66 -0.19
CA CYS A 455 -2.58 -16.99 -1.47
C CYS A 455 -2.95 -18.47 -1.55
N GLU A 456 -4.11 -18.75 -2.13
CA GLU A 456 -4.55 -20.08 -2.51
C GLU A 456 -3.96 -20.47 -3.88
N SER A 457 -3.46 -21.70 -3.97
CA SER A 457 -3.02 -22.33 -5.22
C SER A 457 -3.69 -23.69 -5.39
N GLU A 458 -3.54 -24.32 -6.56
CA GLU A 458 -4.08 -25.67 -6.80
C GLU A 458 -3.46 -26.69 -5.84
N ASP A 459 -2.15 -26.56 -5.59
CA ASP A 459 -1.36 -27.51 -4.76
C ASP A 459 -1.44 -27.26 -3.24
N GLY A 460 -2.06 -26.15 -2.81
CA GLY A 460 -2.16 -25.80 -1.40
C GLY A 460 -2.20 -24.30 -1.13
N ILE A 461 -1.60 -23.88 -0.02
CA ILE A 461 -1.50 -22.47 0.40
C ILE A 461 -0.06 -21.99 0.27
N THR A 462 0.13 -20.75 -0.18
CA THR A 462 1.42 -20.06 -0.11
C THR A 462 1.29 -18.85 0.80
N VAL A 463 2.16 -18.78 1.82
CA VAL A 463 2.44 -17.54 2.55
C VAL A 463 3.69 -16.94 1.93
N PHE A 464 3.69 -15.65 1.67
CA PHE A 464 4.94 -14.96 1.36
C PHE A 464 5.03 -13.64 2.10
N LYS A 465 6.25 -13.22 2.37
CA LYS A 465 6.56 -11.89 2.87
C LYS A 465 7.46 -11.12 1.92
N TRP A 466 7.20 -9.82 1.85
CA TRP A 466 8.11 -8.82 1.33
C TRP A 466 8.98 -8.30 2.46
N PHE A 467 10.28 -8.25 2.26
CA PHE A 467 11.24 -7.64 3.20
C PHE A 467 12.28 -6.82 2.42
N ARG A 468 12.87 -5.80 3.05
CA ARG A 468 13.87 -4.98 2.37
C ARG A 468 15.20 -5.71 2.40
N ARG A 469 15.91 -5.67 1.28
CA ARG A 469 17.31 -6.08 1.26
C ARG A 469 18.11 -4.96 1.88
N ASN A 470 18.61 -5.17 3.09
CA ASN A 470 19.54 -4.25 3.71
C ASN A 470 20.87 -4.27 2.91
N GLU A 471 21.06 -3.33 2.00
CA GLU A 471 22.33 -3.17 1.27
C GLU A 471 23.44 -2.56 2.13
N ALA A 472 23.13 -2.12 3.35
CA ALA A 472 24.08 -1.43 4.24
C ALA A 472 23.82 -1.68 5.74
N ILE A 473 23.39 -2.89 6.10
CA ILE A 473 23.32 -3.31 7.51
C ILE A 473 24.03 -4.66 7.62
N ASP A 474 25.32 -4.67 7.31
CA ASP A 474 26.28 -5.43 8.12
C ASP A 474 26.34 -4.71 9.49
N ILE A 475 25.26 -4.77 10.27
CA ILE A 475 25.39 -4.52 11.71
C ILE A 475 26.04 -5.79 12.25
N LEU A 476 27.36 -5.66 12.37
CA LEU A 476 28.28 -6.48 13.15
C LEU A 476 27.72 -6.84 14.54
#